data_AF-A0A6S8NP31-F1
#
_entry.id   AF-A0A6S8NP31-F1
#
_cell.length_a   1.000
_cell.length_b   1.000
_cell.length_c   1.000
_cell.angle_alpha   90.00
_cell.angle_beta   90.00
_cell.angle_gamma   90.00
#
_symmetry.space_group_name_H-M   'P 1'
#
loop_
_entity.id
_entity.type
_entity.pdbx_description
1 polymer ?
#
loop_
_entity_poly.entity_id
_entity_poly.type
_entity_poly.pdbx_seq_one_letter_code
_entity_poly.pdbx_strand_id
1 'polypeptide(L)'
;MFTWLYMGSKALFFFFLIFITIRFGNVKLGSKDEPPEFSTPAYFAMIFAAGVAVGLFVYGVAEPLYYLDSHWYANPGYRSEDEIAMFAINLTVTNWGVNGWATYLIVAVCTALAGFRFKLPMTFRSCFYPILGHYTWGWVGDLID
;
A
#
# COMPACT_ATOMS: atom_id res chain seq x y z
N MET A 1 -1.00 -16.60 -14.96
CA MET A 1 0.39 -16.43 -15.44
C MET A 1 1.18 -15.37 -14.66
N PHE A 2 0.58 -14.23 -14.25
CA PHE A 2 1.29 -13.15 -13.55
C PHE A 2 1.08 -13.07 -12.02
N THR A 3 0.44 -14.06 -11.39
CA THR A 3 0.13 -14.05 -9.95
C THR A 3 1.39 -13.95 -9.08
N TRP A 4 2.47 -14.64 -9.46
CA TRP A 4 3.74 -14.60 -8.74
C TRP A 4 4.37 -13.19 -8.75
N LEU A 5 4.22 -12.46 -9.87
CA LEU A 5 4.71 -11.09 -10.01
C LEU A 5 3.92 -10.14 -9.09
N TYR A 6 2.60 -10.32 -9.04
CA TYR A 6 1.72 -9.56 -8.16
C TYR A 6 2.00 -9.83 -6.67
N MET A 7 2.20 -11.09 -6.27
CA MET A 7 2.55 -11.41 -4.89
C MET A 7 3.96 -10.93 -4.52
N GLY A 8 4.91 -11.12 -5.44
CA GLY A 8 6.30 -10.70 -5.26
C GLY A 8 6.44 -9.18 -5.16
N SER A 9 5.67 -8.41 -5.93
CA SER A 9 5.73 -6.94 -5.88
C SER A 9 5.24 -6.38 -4.54
N LYS A 10 4.17 -6.93 -3.94
CA LYS A 10 3.72 -6.52 -2.59
C LYS A 10 4.79 -6.77 -1.55
N ALA A 11 5.40 -7.96 -1.55
CA ALA A 11 6.47 -8.30 -0.63
C ALA A 11 7.67 -7.36 -0.82
N LEU A 12 8.07 -7.11 -2.07
CA LEU A 12 9.13 -6.17 -2.41
C LEU A 12 8.83 -4.77 -1.86
N PHE A 13 7.63 -4.25 -2.08
CA PHE A 13 7.22 -2.92 -1.57
C PHE A 13 7.22 -2.87 -0.05
N PHE A 14 6.75 -3.91 0.62
CA PHE A 14 6.78 -3.98 2.08
C PHE A 14 8.22 -3.89 2.64
N PHE A 15 9.13 -4.73 2.14
CA PHE A 15 10.52 -4.71 2.60
C PHE A 15 11.25 -3.42 2.17
N PHE A 16 10.94 -2.89 0.99
CA PHE A 16 11.48 -1.61 0.54
C PHE A 16 11.03 -0.46 1.44
N LEU A 17 9.77 -0.43 1.86
CA LEU A 17 9.26 0.57 2.82
C LEU A 17 10.00 0.48 4.16
N ILE A 18 10.21 -0.71 4.70
CA ILE A 18 11.00 -0.89 5.92
C ILE A 18 12.41 -0.34 5.74
N PHE A 19 13.06 -0.69 4.63
CA PHE A 19 14.41 -0.21 4.31
C PHE A 19 14.48 1.32 4.25
N ILE A 20 13.56 1.98 3.53
CA ILE A 20 13.57 3.44 3.43
C ILE A 20 13.20 4.11 4.75
N THR A 21 12.34 3.51 5.57
CA THR A 21 12.02 4.04 6.91
C THR A 21 13.25 4.00 7.80
N ILE A 22 14.02 2.91 7.78
CA ILE A 22 15.26 2.80 8.55
C ILE A 22 16.31 3.80 8.05
N ARG A 23 16.48 3.91 6.73
CA ARG A 23 17.56 4.73 6.14
C ARG A 23 17.22 6.22 6.06
N PHE A 24 15.96 6.56 5.84
CA PHE A 24 15.48 7.90 5.48
C PHE A 24 14.24 8.35 6.28
N GLY A 25 13.83 7.63 7.32
CA GLY A 25 12.62 7.97 8.11
C GLY A 25 12.66 9.33 8.81
N ASN A 26 13.85 9.93 8.95
CA ASN A 26 14.02 11.28 9.50
C ASN A 26 13.83 12.40 8.44
N VAL A 27 13.64 12.05 7.17
CA VAL A 27 13.39 13.02 6.10
C VAL A 27 11.95 13.49 6.17
N LYS A 28 11.75 14.79 6.41
CA LYS A 28 10.41 15.40 6.34
C LYS A 28 9.92 15.47 4.88
N LEU A 29 8.64 15.17 4.70
CA LEU A 29 7.96 15.23 3.40
C LEU A 29 7.64 16.66 2.93
N GLY A 30 7.87 17.67 3.77
CA GLY A 30 7.80 19.10 3.41
C GLY A 30 9.17 19.78 3.53
N SER A 31 9.18 21.08 3.81
CA SER A 31 10.43 21.82 4.10
C SER A 31 11.07 21.31 5.40
N LYS A 32 12.39 21.53 5.57
CA LYS A 32 13.15 20.98 6.70
C LYS A 32 12.57 21.39 8.07
N ASP A 33 12.08 22.62 8.16
CA ASP A 33 11.57 23.20 9.40
C ASP A 33 10.04 23.31 9.43
N GLU A 34 9.35 22.69 8.47
CA GLU A 34 7.89 22.70 8.38
C GLU A 34 7.29 21.81 9.50
N PRO A 35 6.33 22.32 10.30
CA PRO A 35 5.57 21.52 11.24
C PRO A 35 4.46 20.72 10.52
N PRO A 36 3.94 19.63 11.10
CA PRO A 36 2.76 18.95 10.58
C PRO A 36 1.55 19.90 10.54
N GLU A 37 0.80 19.88 9.44
CA GLU A 37 -0.44 20.67 9.29
C GLU A 37 -1.56 20.17 10.21
N PHE A 38 -1.61 18.85 10.43
CA PHE A 38 -2.61 18.18 11.26
C PHE A 38 -1.97 17.57 12.50
N SER A 39 -2.72 17.56 13.61
CA SER A 39 -2.32 16.83 14.80
C SER A 39 -2.30 15.32 14.55
N THR A 40 -1.46 14.58 15.26
CA THR A 40 -1.35 13.12 15.10
C THR A 40 -2.70 12.38 15.22
N PRO A 41 -3.58 12.71 16.19
CA PRO A 41 -4.89 12.06 16.27
C PRO A 41 -5.81 12.38 15.08
N ALA A 42 -5.78 13.64 14.60
CA ALA A 42 -6.59 14.04 13.46
C ALA A 42 -6.09 13.34 12.17
N TYR A 43 -4.77 13.29 11.96
CA TYR A 43 -4.16 12.57 10.85
C TYR A 43 -4.53 11.08 10.84
N PHE A 44 -4.46 10.43 12.01
CA PHE A 44 -4.88 9.04 12.14
C PHE A 44 -6.35 8.85 11.78
N ALA A 45 -7.25 9.72 12.25
CA ALA A 45 -8.67 9.66 11.90
C ALA A 45 -8.90 9.82 10.38
N MET A 46 -8.18 10.74 9.73
CA MET A 46 -8.29 10.96 8.29
C MET A 46 -7.89 9.75 7.45
N ILE A 47 -6.85 8.99 7.86
CA ILE A 47 -6.43 7.77 7.14
C ILE A 47 -7.58 6.76 7.05
N PHE A 48 -8.32 6.55 8.15
CA PHE A 48 -9.44 5.61 8.16
C PHE A 48 -10.68 6.13 7.42
N ALA A 49 -10.88 7.45 7.40
CA ALA A 49 -11.98 8.08 6.69
C ALA A 49 -11.78 8.08 5.15
N ALA A 50 -10.54 8.13 4.66
CA ALA A 50 -10.22 8.50 3.27
C ALA A 50 -10.47 7.43 2.18
N GLY A 51 -10.88 6.18 2.49
CA GLY A 51 -11.37 5.32 1.39
C GLY A 51 -11.33 3.80 1.53
N VAL A 52 -10.84 3.24 2.64
CA VAL A 52 -10.79 1.76 2.79
C VAL A 52 -12.07 1.20 3.44
N ALA A 53 -12.91 2.06 4.01
CA ALA A 53 -14.04 1.67 4.85
C ALA A 53 -15.02 0.72 4.14
N VAL A 54 -15.48 1.06 2.93
CA VAL A 54 -16.50 0.23 2.22
C VAL A 54 -15.97 -1.16 1.93
N GLY A 55 -14.72 -1.27 1.45
CA GLY A 55 -14.08 -2.55 1.17
C GLY A 55 -13.95 -3.42 2.43
N LEU A 56 -13.51 -2.82 3.54
CA LEU A 56 -13.42 -3.51 4.83
C LEU A 56 -14.79 -3.93 5.36
N PHE A 57 -15.84 -3.11 5.20
CA PHE A 57 -17.19 -3.47 5.66
C PHE A 57 -17.77 -4.65 4.87
N VAL A 58 -17.53 -4.71 3.56
CA VAL A 58 -18.04 -5.80 2.71
C VAL A 58 -17.18 -7.05 2.87
N TYR A 59 -15.88 -6.94 2.63
CA TYR A 59 -14.98 -8.08 2.56
C TYR A 59 -14.42 -8.52 3.91
N GLY A 60 -14.46 -7.67 4.94
CA GLY A 60 -14.01 -8.04 6.28
C GLY A 60 -14.80 -9.21 6.88
N VAL A 61 -16.05 -9.41 6.44
CA VAL A 61 -16.86 -10.59 6.82
C VAL A 61 -16.98 -11.57 5.66
N ALA A 62 -17.22 -11.09 4.44
CA ALA A 62 -17.47 -11.97 3.30
C ALA A 62 -16.25 -12.80 2.90
N GLU A 63 -15.04 -12.21 2.93
CA GLU A 63 -13.81 -12.88 2.50
C GLU A 63 -13.36 -14.03 3.43
N PRO A 64 -13.33 -13.88 4.77
CA PRO A 64 -12.99 -15.00 5.64
C PRO A 64 -14.04 -16.11 5.63
N LEU A 65 -15.33 -15.78 5.44
CA LEU A 65 -16.38 -16.79 5.26
C LEU A 65 -16.25 -17.51 3.91
N TYR A 66 -15.95 -16.77 2.86
CA TYR A 66 -15.68 -17.36 1.55
C TYR A 66 -14.47 -18.29 1.60
N TYR A 67 -13.40 -17.86 2.27
CA TYR A 67 -12.27 -18.74 2.51
C TYR A 67 -12.75 -19.92 3.32
N LEU A 68 -13.36 -19.78 4.49
CA LEU A 68 -13.88 -20.92 5.28
C LEU A 68 -14.70 -21.95 4.48
N ASP A 69 -15.61 -21.52 3.60
CA ASP A 69 -16.52 -22.39 2.84
C ASP A 69 -15.93 -22.96 1.53
N SER A 70 -14.95 -22.26 0.95
CA SER A 70 -14.27 -22.77 -0.25
C SER A 70 -13.62 -24.13 0.05
N HIS A 71 -13.65 -25.09 -0.88
CA HIS A 71 -13.33 -26.49 -0.57
C HIS A 71 -11.81 -26.81 -0.45
N TRP A 72 -11.00 -25.93 0.13
CA TRP A 72 -9.57 -26.20 0.40
C TRP A 72 -9.35 -27.25 1.49
N TYR A 73 -10.42 -27.81 2.06
CA TYR A 73 -10.45 -29.13 2.71
C TYR A 73 -9.71 -30.22 1.90
N ALA A 74 -9.54 -30.07 0.58
CA ALA A 74 -8.78 -30.99 -0.26
C ALA A 74 -7.24 -30.77 -0.27
N ASN A 75 -6.71 -29.76 0.43
CA ASN A 75 -5.27 -29.54 0.51
C ASN A 75 -4.69 -30.41 1.65
N PRO A 76 -3.82 -31.40 1.37
CA PRO A 76 -3.39 -32.43 2.34
C PRO A 76 -2.64 -31.92 3.60
N GLY A 77 -2.48 -30.60 3.75
CA GLY A 77 -1.79 -29.95 4.86
C GLY A 77 -2.67 -29.55 6.05
N TYR A 78 -4.00 -29.45 5.90
CA TYR A 78 -4.90 -29.03 7.00
C TYR A 78 -5.59 -30.24 7.64
N ARG A 79 -5.59 -30.29 8.97
CA ARG A 79 -5.95 -31.46 9.79
C ARG A 79 -7.14 -31.22 10.72
N SER A 80 -7.61 -29.98 10.89
CA SER A 80 -8.81 -29.66 11.67
C SER A 80 -9.58 -28.43 11.16
N GLU A 81 -10.84 -28.28 11.58
CA GLU A 81 -11.66 -27.10 11.30
C GLU A 81 -11.07 -25.81 11.91
N ASP A 82 -10.37 -25.91 13.04
CA ASP A 82 -9.69 -24.77 13.67
C ASP A 82 -8.51 -24.27 12.84
N GLU A 83 -7.70 -25.18 12.29
CA GLU A 83 -6.58 -24.81 11.41
C GLU A 83 -7.09 -24.10 10.14
N ILE A 84 -8.25 -24.54 9.68
CA ILE A 84 -8.97 -23.94 8.57
C ILE A 84 -9.47 -22.54 8.98
N ALA A 85 -10.22 -22.39 10.06
CA ALA A 85 -10.64 -21.06 10.52
C ALA A 85 -9.48 -20.05 10.67
N MET A 86 -8.33 -20.48 11.22
CA MET A 86 -7.14 -19.63 11.31
C MET A 86 -6.55 -19.26 9.94
N PHE A 87 -6.47 -20.21 9.00
CA PHE A 87 -5.94 -19.95 7.66
C PHE A 87 -6.80 -18.94 6.88
N ALA A 88 -8.13 -19.06 6.96
CA ALA A 88 -9.07 -18.13 6.33
C ALA A 88 -8.88 -16.69 6.82
N ILE A 89 -8.71 -16.52 8.14
CA ILE A 89 -8.40 -15.22 8.75
C ILE A 89 -7.03 -14.71 8.28
N ASN A 90 -6.00 -15.57 8.28
CA ASN A 90 -4.66 -15.18 7.85
C ASN A 90 -4.61 -14.72 6.38
N LEU A 91 -5.37 -15.36 5.48
CA LEU A 91 -5.47 -14.91 4.09
C LEU A 91 -6.12 -13.54 3.99
N THR A 92 -7.25 -13.36 4.68
CA THR A 92 -7.98 -12.08 4.71
C THR A 92 -7.07 -10.96 5.24
N VAL A 93 -6.35 -11.21 6.34
CA VAL A 93 -5.37 -10.25 6.90
C VAL A 93 -4.20 -10.01 5.95
N THR A 94 -3.81 -10.98 5.13
CA THR A 94 -2.78 -10.77 4.11
C THR A 94 -3.24 -9.81 3.01
N ASN A 95 -4.53 -9.80 2.67
CA ASN A 95 -5.09 -8.90 1.66
C ASN A 95 -5.37 -7.49 2.20
N TRP A 96 -5.90 -7.38 3.42
CA TRP A 96 -6.36 -6.11 4.01
C TRP A 96 -5.42 -5.52 5.08
N GLY A 97 -4.46 -6.31 5.55
CA GLY A 97 -3.44 -5.89 6.49
C GLY A 97 -2.26 -5.21 5.80
N VAL A 98 -1.08 -5.30 6.43
CA VAL A 98 0.09 -4.49 6.08
C VAL A 98 0.52 -4.60 4.61
N ASN A 99 0.35 -5.77 3.98
CA ASN A 99 0.67 -5.97 2.57
C ASN A 99 -0.22 -5.13 1.62
N GLY A 100 -1.50 -4.95 1.95
CA GLY A 100 -2.40 -4.09 1.17
C GLY A 100 -2.08 -2.60 1.36
N TRP A 101 -1.67 -2.21 2.56
CA TRP A 101 -1.26 -0.82 2.84
C TRP A 101 0.09 -0.46 2.22
N ALA A 102 1.01 -1.42 2.09
CA ALA A 102 2.34 -1.20 1.52
C ALA A 102 2.27 -0.62 0.10
N THR A 103 1.36 -1.10 -0.74
CA THR A 103 1.20 -0.56 -2.12
C THR A 103 0.76 0.90 -2.12
N TYR A 104 -0.12 1.30 -1.21
CA TYR A 104 -0.55 2.70 -1.08
C TYR A 104 0.56 3.59 -0.57
N LEU A 105 1.33 3.11 0.42
CA LEU A 105 2.41 3.88 1.02
C LEU A 105 3.53 4.22 0.03
N ILE A 106 3.86 3.33 -0.90
CA ILE A 106 4.83 3.63 -1.97
C ILE A 106 4.37 4.85 -2.77
N VAL A 107 3.13 4.82 -3.24
CA VAL A 107 2.56 5.91 -4.03
C VAL A 107 2.48 7.19 -3.20
N ALA A 108 2.01 7.11 -1.97
CA ALA A 108 1.88 8.25 -1.06
C ALA A 108 3.24 8.91 -0.78
N VAL A 109 4.31 8.14 -0.56
CA VAL A 109 5.67 8.67 -0.35
C VAL A 109 6.19 9.33 -1.63
N CYS A 110 6.00 8.71 -2.79
CA CYS A 110 6.42 9.28 -4.08
C CYS A 110 5.74 10.61 -4.37
N THR A 111 4.40 10.67 -4.24
CA THR A 111 3.63 11.89 -4.52
C THR A 111 3.89 12.97 -3.47
N ALA A 112 4.04 12.59 -2.20
CA ALA A 112 4.38 13.55 -1.15
C ALA A 112 5.78 14.15 -1.35
N LEU A 113 6.77 13.34 -1.70
CA LEU A 113 8.11 13.84 -2.01
C LEU A 113 8.09 14.75 -3.25
N ALA A 114 7.42 14.35 -4.32
CA ALA A 114 7.32 15.15 -5.54
C ALA A 114 6.63 16.50 -5.27
N GLY A 115 5.44 16.48 -4.68
CA GLY A 115 4.62 17.68 -4.47
C GLY A 115 5.10 18.56 -3.33
N PHE A 116 5.32 17.99 -2.15
CA PHE A 116 5.56 18.79 -0.94
C PHE A 116 7.05 19.08 -0.70
N ARG A 117 7.95 18.12 -0.98
CA ARG A 117 9.39 18.30 -0.77
C ARG A 117 10.09 18.95 -1.96
N PHE A 118 9.85 18.44 -3.17
CA PHE A 118 10.50 18.91 -4.39
C PHE A 118 9.72 20.00 -5.13
N LYS A 119 8.50 20.32 -4.68
CA LYS A 119 7.66 21.37 -5.26
C LYS A 119 7.38 21.17 -6.75
N LEU A 120 7.28 19.91 -7.18
CA LEU A 120 6.84 19.53 -8.50
C LEU A 120 5.30 19.55 -8.58
N PRO A 121 4.71 19.68 -9.79
CA PRO A 121 3.28 19.47 -10.01
C PRO A 121 2.77 18.18 -9.36
N MET A 122 1.57 18.22 -8.76
CA MET A 122 0.95 17.08 -8.07
C MET A 122 0.32 16.10 -9.07
N THR A 123 1.16 15.43 -9.84
CA THR A 123 0.80 14.44 -10.87
C THR A 123 1.65 13.17 -10.72
N PHE A 124 1.21 12.04 -11.28
CA PHE A 124 1.95 10.78 -11.16
C PHE A 124 3.28 10.84 -11.90
N ARG A 125 3.31 11.45 -13.08
CA ARG A 125 4.55 11.66 -13.87
C ARG A 125 5.65 12.35 -13.07
N SER A 126 5.31 13.27 -12.16
CA SER A 126 6.29 13.98 -11.34
C SER A 126 7.10 13.05 -10.44
N CYS A 127 6.53 11.90 -10.04
CA CYS A 127 7.23 10.88 -9.27
C CYS A 127 8.40 10.26 -10.05
N PHE A 128 8.35 10.30 -11.39
CA PHE A 128 9.36 9.74 -12.29
C PHE A 128 10.38 10.77 -12.77
N TYR A 129 10.23 12.05 -12.42
CA TYR A 129 11.20 13.11 -12.79
C TYR A 129 12.66 12.78 -12.43
N PRO A 130 12.99 12.18 -11.27
CA PRO A 130 14.36 11.82 -10.95
C PRO A 130 14.99 10.77 -11.90
N ILE A 131 14.16 10.00 -12.60
CA ILE A 131 14.58 8.92 -13.49
C ILE A 131 14.52 9.38 -14.96
N LEU A 132 13.43 10.02 -15.35
CA LEU A 132 13.15 10.42 -16.73
C LEU A 132 13.61 11.85 -17.07
N GLY A 133 13.89 12.68 -16.06
CA GLY A 133 14.29 14.07 -16.24
C GLY A 133 13.29 14.86 -17.08
N HIS A 134 13.79 15.50 -18.15
CA HIS A 134 12.95 16.32 -19.03
C HIS A 134 11.88 15.52 -19.80
N TYR A 135 12.05 14.21 -20.00
CA TYR A 135 11.06 13.36 -20.68
C TYR A 135 9.74 13.24 -19.89
N THR A 136 9.76 13.52 -18.58
CA THR A 136 8.56 13.61 -17.75
C THR A 136 7.57 14.67 -18.25
N TRP A 137 8.04 15.71 -18.96
CA TRP A 137 7.20 16.81 -19.43
C TRP A 137 6.78 16.67 -20.90
N GLY A 138 6.99 15.49 -21.49
CA GLY A 138 6.52 15.15 -22.83
C GLY A 138 5.56 13.96 -22.83
N TRP A 139 5.39 13.37 -24.01
CA TRP A 139 4.45 12.27 -24.26
C TRP A 139 4.66 11.05 -23.35
N VAL A 140 5.90 10.80 -22.90
CA VAL A 140 6.21 9.70 -21.95
C VAL A 140 5.55 9.97 -20.60
N GLY A 141 5.59 11.22 -20.12
CA GLY A 141 4.89 11.61 -18.89
C GLY A 141 3.38 11.59 -19.05
N ASP A 142 2.85 11.97 -20.22
CA ASP A 142 1.42 11.86 -20.53
C ASP A 142 0.91 10.42 -20.55
N LEU A 143 1.77 9.45 -20.85
CA LEU A 143 1.41 8.02 -20.80
C LEU A 143 1.45 7.44 -19.38
N ILE A 144 2.19 8.08 -18.47
CA ILE A 144 2.30 7.67 -17.07
C ILE A 144 1.09 8.17 -16.26
N ASP A 145 0.65 9.40 -16.54
CA ASP A 145 -0.56 9.99 -15.95
C ASP A 145 -1.84 9.35 -16.50
#